data_AF-K6UW48-F1
#
_entry.id   AF-K6UW48-F1
#
_cell.length_a   1.000
_cell.length_b   1.000
_cell.length_c   1.000
_cell.angle_alpha   90.00
_cell.angle_beta   90.00
_cell.angle_gamma   90.00
#
_symmetry.space_group_name_H-M   'P 1'
#
loop_
_entity.id
_entity.type
_entity.pdbx_description
1 polymer ?
#
loop_
_entity_poly.entity_id
_entity_poly.type
_entity_poly.pdbx_seq_one_letter_code
_entity_poly.pdbx_strand_id
1 'polypeptide(L)' 'MEYKGNLKSFDAYMNIRLANAEEWIHGEYKGTLGEIFLRCNNILYIREDKETENPSK' A
#
# COMPACT_ATOMS: atom_id res chain seq x y z
N MET A 1 6.85 6.02 -7.03
CA MET A 1 5.55 5.32 -7.15
C MET A 1 5.33 4.62 -5.83
N GLU A 2 4.17 4.79 -5.24
CA GLU A 2 3.80 4.26 -3.94
C GLU A 2 2.42 3.63 -4.05
N TYR A 3 2.20 2.55 -3.30
CA TYR A 3 0.91 1.92 -3.16
C TYR A 3 0.45 2.07 -1.72
N LYS A 4 -0.69 2.72 -1.52
CA LYS A 4 -1.35 2.83 -0.22
C LYS A 4 -2.52 1.87 -0.20
N GLY A 5 -2.77 1.17 0.91
CA GLY A 5 -3.89 0.25 1.01
C GLY A 5 -3.87 -0.55 2.29
N ASN A 6 -4.92 -1.35 2.49
CA ASN A 6 -5.04 -2.20 3.67
C ASN A 6 -4.28 -3.50 3.47
N LEU A 7 -3.30 -3.77 4.34
CA LEU A 7 -2.56 -5.03 4.37
C LEU A 7 -3.51 -6.18 4.71
N LYS A 8 -3.74 -7.10 3.75
CA LYS A 8 -4.57 -8.29 3.95
C LYS A 8 -3.76 -9.50 4.38
N SER A 9 -2.64 -9.73 3.73
CA SER A 9 -1.76 -10.86 4.02
C SER A 9 -0.36 -10.62 3.44
N PHE A 10 0.63 -11.28 4.03
CA PHE A 10 2.00 -11.31 3.53
C PHE A 10 2.59 -12.72 3.72
N ASP A 11 3.67 -13.01 3.02
CA ASP A 11 4.43 -14.27 3.18
C ASP A 11 5.88 -14.02 3.64
N ALA A 12 6.62 -15.11 3.91
CA ALA A 12 8.01 -15.06 4.33
C ALA A 12 8.99 -14.50 3.28
N TYR A 13 8.57 -14.47 2.00
CA TYR A 13 9.34 -13.86 0.92
C TYR A 13 9.03 -12.38 0.79
N MET A 14 8.11 -11.81 1.59
CA MET A 14 7.61 -10.44 1.51
C MET A 14 6.82 -10.16 0.22
N ASN A 15 6.12 -11.15 -0.32
CA ASN A 15 5.00 -10.86 -1.21
C ASN A 15 3.82 -10.34 -0.39
N ILE A 16 3.12 -9.33 -0.89
CA ILE A 16 2.09 -8.61 -0.14
C ILE A 16 0.80 -8.57 -0.93
N ARG A 17 -0.31 -8.78 -0.22
CA ARG A 17 -1.66 -8.53 -0.73
C ARG A 17 -2.23 -7.30 -0.05
N LEU A 18 -2.56 -6.29 -0.85
CA LEU A 18 -3.25 -5.08 -0.40
C LEU A 18 -4.68 -5.06 -0.93
N ALA A 19 -5.62 -4.64 -0.08
CA ALA A 19 -6.99 -4.34 -0.47
C ALA A 19 -7.26 -2.84 -0.42
N ASN A 20 -8.20 -2.38 -1.26
CA ASN A 20 -8.48 -0.96 -1.47
C ASN A 20 -7.20 -0.16 -1.77
N ALA A 21 -6.34 -0.74 -2.60
CA ALA A 21 -5.07 -0.16 -2.95
C ALA A 21 -5.25 1.05 -3.87
N GLU A 22 -4.45 2.07 -3.65
CA GLU A 22 -4.39 3.30 -4.40
C GLU A 22 -2.98 3.48 -4.96
N GLU A 23 -2.91 3.97 -6.19
CA GLU A 23 -1.64 4.29 -6.84
C GLU A 23 -1.30 5.77 -6.67
N TRP A 24 -0.08 6.02 -6.21
CA TRP A 24 0.47 7.34 -6.01
C TRP A 24 1.77 7.49 -6.82
N ILE A 25 1.82 8.46 -7.74
CA ILE A 25 3.00 8.72 -8.58
C ILE A 25 3.46 10.15 -8.30
N HIS A 26 4.71 10.33 -7.89
CA HIS A 26 5.27 11.64 -7.49
C HIS A 26 4.45 12.38 -6.42
N GLY A 27 3.81 11.63 -5.50
CA GLY A 27 2.96 12.21 -4.46
C GLY A 27 1.54 12.58 -4.93
N GLU A 28 1.22 12.38 -6.21
CA GLU A 28 -0.12 12.58 -6.74
C GLU A 28 -0.90 11.27 -6.79
N TYR A 29 -2.13 11.30 -6.29
CA TYR A 29 -3.10 10.23 -6.46
C TYR A 29 -3.44 10.05 -7.94
N LYS A 30 -3.29 8.82 -8.44
CA LYS A 30 -3.63 8.46 -9.83
C LYS A 30 -4.93 7.66 -9.94
N GLY A 31 -5.25 6.85 -8.93
CA GLY A 31 -6.48 6.06 -8.94
C GLY A 31 -6.49 4.92 -7.94
N THR A 32 -7.67 4.33 -7.76
CA THR A 32 -7.87 3.11 -6.98
C THR A 32 -7.67 1.89 -7.87
N LEU A 33 -6.84 0.95 -7.41
CA LEU A 33 -6.55 -0.33 -8.05
C LEU A 33 -7.36 -1.49 -7.46
N GLY A 34 -7.92 -1.33 -6.25
CA GLY A 34 -8.73 -2.37 -5.60
C GLY A 34 -7.85 -3.39 -4.88
N GLU A 35 -7.95 -4.68 -5.23
CA GLU A 35 -7.10 -5.72 -4.64
C GLU A 35 -5.87 -5.97 -5.53
N ILE A 36 -4.67 -5.80 -4.95
CA ILE A 36 -3.41 -5.96 -5.67
C ILE A 36 -2.48 -6.94 -4.97
N PHE A 37 -1.63 -7.60 -5.77
CA PHE A 37 -0.56 -8.46 -5.31
C PHE A 37 0.80 -7.85 -5.70
N LEU A 38 1.61 -7.54 -4.68
CA LEU A 38 2.94 -6.97 -4.83
C LEU A 38 3.98 -8.06 -4.62
N ARG A 39 4.85 -8.24 -5.62
CA ARG A 39 5.97 -9.17 -5.53
C ARG A 39 7.12 -8.54 -4.73
N CYS A 40 7.77 -9.37 -3.92
CA CYS A 40 8.85 -8.97 -3.03
C CYS A 40 10.00 -8.20 -3.69
N ASN A 41 10.37 -8.57 -4.92
CA ASN A 41 11.50 -7.97 -5.63
C ASN A 41 11.25 -6.52 -6.08
N ASN A 42 10.01 -6.04 -6.01
CA ASN A 42 9.63 -4.68 -6.39
C ASN A 42 9.39 -3.78 -5.17
N ILE A 43 9.58 -4.28 -3.95
CA ILE A 43 9.33 -3.54 -2.71
C ILE A 43 10.66 -2.97 -2.20
N LEU A 44 10.73 -1.64 -2.09
CA LEU A 44 11.88 -0.95 -1.50
C LEU A 44 11.77 -0.84 0.02
N TYR A 45 10.59 -0.43 0.52
CA TYR A 45 10.29 -0.33 1.94
C TYR A 45 8.77 -0.39 2.15
N ILE A 46 8.37 -0.68 3.40
CA ILE A 46 6.98 -0.68 3.84
C ILE A 46 6.92 0.24 5.06
N ARG A 47 5.88 1.07 5.13
CA ARG A 47 5.61 1.94 6.28
C ARG A 47 4.12 1.92 6.60
N GLU A 48 3.81 2.19 7.86
CA GLU A 48 2.45 2.49 8.27
C GLU A 48 2.00 3.86 7.73
N ASP A 49 0.73 3.95 7.36
CA ASP A 49 0.15 5.20 6.90
C ASP A 49 -0.39 6.02 8.09
N LYS A 50 0.44 6.96 8.54
CA LYS A 50 0.14 7.85 9.67
C LYS A 50 -1.00 8.82 9.41
N GLU A 51 -1.45 8.99 8.17
CA GLU A 51 -2.61 9.84 7.86
C GLU A 51 -3.92 9.27 8.43
N THR A 52 -3.98 7.96 8.69
CA THR A 52 -5.15 7.32 9.32
C THR A 52 -5.20 7.49 10.84
N GLU A 53 -4.12 7.94 11.47
CA GLU A 53 -3.96 8.04 12.93
C GLU A 53 -4.31 9.42 13.51
N ASN A 54 -4.87 10.33 12.70
CA ASN A 54 -5.61 11.49 13.20
C ASN A 54 -7.11 11.18 13.13
N PRO A 55 -7.68 10.41 14.07
CA PRO A 55 -9.11 10.50 14.28
C PRO A 55 -9.36 11.96 14.66
N SER A 56 -10.30 12.60 13.98
CA SER A 56 -10.77 13.91 14.37
C SER A 56 -11.24 13.82 15.82
N LYS A 57 -10.42 14.30 16.75
CA LYS A 57 -10.76 14.86 18.06
C LYS A 57 -9.54 15.46 18.73
#